data_AF-A0A3C0C916-F1
#
_entry.id   AF-A0A3C0C916-F1
#
_cell.length_a   1.000
_cell.length_b   1.000
_cell.length_c   1.000
_cell.angle_alpha   90.00
_cell.angle_beta   90.00
_cell.angle_gamma   90.00
#
_symmetry.space_group_name_H-M   'P 1'
#
loop_
_entity.id
_entity.type
_entity.pdbx_description
1 polymer ?
#
loop_
_entity_poly.entity_id
_entity_poly.type
_entity_poly.pdbx_seq_one_letter_code
_entity_poly.pdbx_strand_id
1 'polypeptide(L)'
;MLTGKLLDDIGIQILKILQEDGRISFNELGRRVGLSSPAVAERVRRMEDAGIITGYKAVVDQSKVGYPIMAYIRLAIPVALLNQSDELARA
;
A
#
# COMPACT_ATOMS: atom_id res chain seq x y z
N MET A 1 -16.07 15.22 -0.98
CA MET A 1 -15.38 13.93 -1.23
C MET A 1 -14.76 13.44 0.08
N LEU A 2 -15.07 12.22 0.52
CA LEU A 2 -14.56 11.62 1.77
C LEU A 2 -13.02 11.51 1.81
N THR A 3 -12.39 11.41 0.64
CA THR A 3 -10.94 11.27 0.46
C THR A 3 -10.15 12.46 0.98
N GLY A 4 -10.68 13.69 0.85
CA GLY A 4 -9.97 14.90 1.27
C GLY A 4 -9.81 15.05 2.79
N LYS A 5 -10.67 14.40 3.60
CA LYS A 5 -10.54 14.42 5.07
C LYS A 5 -9.69 13.27 5.60
N LEU A 6 -9.61 12.15 4.87
CA LEU A 6 -8.78 11.01 5.25
C LEU A 6 -7.32 11.19 4.85
N LEU A 7 -7.04 11.92 3.77
CA LEU A 7 -5.69 12.26 3.29
C LEU A 7 -5.30 13.70 3.68
N ASP A 8 -5.74 14.16 4.85
CA ASP A 8 -5.16 15.36 5.46
C ASP A 8 -3.72 15.09 5.93
N ASP A 9 -3.03 16.12 6.43
CA ASP A 9 -1.61 16.00 6.82
C ASP A 9 -1.36 14.85 7.81
N ILE A 10 -2.30 14.64 8.75
CA ILE A 10 -2.24 13.54 9.72
C ILE A 10 -2.45 12.19 9.04
N GLY A 11 -3.43 12.06 8.14
CA GLY A 11 -3.65 10.84 7.36
C GLY A 11 -2.42 10.46 6.54
N ILE A 12 -1.80 11.43 5.88
CA ILE A 12 -0.55 11.23 5.13
C ILE A 12 0.57 10.78 6.06
N GLN A 13 0.70 11.38 7.24
CA GLN A 13 1.71 10.98 8.23
C GLN A 13 1.46 9.55 8.75
N ILE A 14 0.21 9.18 9.01
CA ILE A 14 -0.17 7.81 9.39
C ILE A 14 0.25 6.82 8.30
N LEU A 15 -0.05 7.11 7.03
CA LEU A 15 0.31 6.24 5.91
C LEU A 15 1.82 6.07 5.78
N LYS A 16 2.61 7.15 5.91
CA LYS A 16 4.07 7.07 5.89
C LYS A 16 4.60 6.13 6.96
N ILE A 17 4.14 6.29 8.20
CA ILE A 17 4.58 5.45 9.32
C ILE A 17 4.17 3.99 9.11
N LEU A 18 2.95 3.72 8.63
CA LEU A 18 2.49 2.35 8.36
C LEU A 18 3.22 1.69 7.18
N GLN A 19 3.68 2.46 6.19
CA GLN A 19 4.48 1.93 5.08
C GLN A 19 5.90 1.56 5.54
N GLU A 20 6.45 2.26 6.52
CA GLU A 20 7.74 1.95 7.14
C GLU A 20 7.62 0.77 8.12
N ASP A 21 6.60 0.78 8.98
CA ASP A 21 6.30 -0.27 9.96
C ASP A 21 4.80 -0.56 10.01
N GLY A 22 4.36 -1.52 9.20
CA GLY A 22 2.97 -1.96 9.17
C GLY A 22 2.50 -2.70 10.43
N ARG A 23 3.40 -3.01 11.37
CA ARG A 23 3.09 -3.71 12.63
C ARG A 23 3.10 -2.79 13.85
N ILE A 24 3.33 -1.49 13.64
CA ILE A 24 3.32 -0.51 14.73
C ILE A 24 1.99 -0.54 15.49
N SER A 25 2.07 -0.52 16.82
CA SER A 25 0.86 -0.46 17.64
C SER A 25 0.14 0.89 17.46
N PHE A 26 -1.20 0.90 17.52
CA PHE A 26 -1.96 2.15 17.46
C PHE A 26 -1.64 3.13 18.60
N ASN A 27 -1.18 2.63 19.75
CA ASN A 27 -0.69 3.48 20.84
C ASN A 27 0.54 4.28 20.41
N GLU A 28 1.53 3.61 19.82
CA GLU A 28 2.76 4.25 19.37
C GLU A 28 2.52 5.13 18.15
N LEU A 29 1.70 4.67 17.20
CA LEU A 29 1.30 5.46 16.04
C LEU A 29 0.60 6.76 16.47
N GLY A 30 -0.33 6.67 17.44
CA GLY A 30 -0.97 7.82 18.07
C GLY A 30 0.01 8.81 18.68
N ARG A 31 0.99 8.33 19.45
CA ARG A 31 2.05 9.18 20.02
C ARG A 31 2.82 9.95 18.94
N ARG A 32 3.16 9.31 17.82
CA ARG A 32 3.92 9.93 16.73
C ARG A 32 3.15 10.99 15.94
N VAL A 33 1.82 10.85 15.84
CA VAL A 33 0.96 11.76 15.07
C VAL A 33 0.14 12.71 15.95
N GLY A 34 0.35 12.71 17.27
CA GLY A 34 -0.34 13.60 18.20
C GLY A 34 -1.83 13.26 18.40
N LEU A 35 -2.22 12.00 18.23
CA LEU A 35 -3.61 11.53 18.40
C LEU A 35 -3.71 10.44 19.47
N SER A 36 -4.92 10.27 20.02
CA SER A 36 -5.22 9.12 20.87
C SER A 36 -5.24 7.83 20.05
N SER A 37 -4.94 6.71 20.71
CA SER A 37 -4.95 5.38 20.07
C SER A 37 -6.29 5.03 19.40
N PRO A 38 -7.47 5.26 20.03
CA PRO A 38 -8.75 5.03 19.36
C PRO A 38 -8.97 5.94 18.15
N ALA A 39 -8.51 7.20 18.20
CA ALA A 39 -8.66 8.13 17.08
C ALA A 39 -7.82 7.70 15.88
N VAL A 40 -6.60 7.23 16.08
CA VAL A 40 -5.78 6.68 15.00
C VAL A 40 -6.38 5.38 14.46
N ALA A 41 -6.80 4.47 15.33
CA ALA A 41 -7.39 3.20 14.92
C ALA A 41 -8.62 3.40 14.01
N GLU A 42 -9.48 4.37 14.36
CA GLU A 42 -10.63 4.74 13.54
C GLU A 42 -10.21 5.32 12.19
N ARG A 43 -9.17 6.15 12.15
CA ARG A 43 -8.67 6.71 10.87
C ARG A 43 -8.10 5.62 9.98
N VAL A 44 -7.32 4.69 10.53
CA VAL A 44 -6.78 3.55 9.78
C VAL A 44 -7.91 2.71 9.23
N ARG A 45 -8.89 2.32 10.06
CA ARG A 45 -10.08 1.59 9.63
C ARG A 45 -10.81 2.28 8.48
N ARG A 46 -11.05 3.58 8.59
CA ARG A 46 -11.73 4.34 7.52
C ARG A 46 -10.91 4.41 6.23
N MET A 47 -9.59 4.39 6.32
CA MET A 47 -8.72 4.30 5.13
C MET A 47 -8.74 2.91 4.51
N GLU A 48 -8.85 1.84 5.31
CA GLU A 48 -9.07 0.47 4.83
C GLU A 48 -10.43 0.34 4.15
N ASP A 49 -11.51 0.79 4.80
CA ASP A 49 -12.88 0.77 4.25
C ASP A 49 -13.00 1.58 2.95
N ALA A 50 -12.23 2.68 2.84
CA ALA A 50 -12.17 3.50 1.64
C ALA A 50 -11.25 2.92 0.54
N GLY A 51 -10.57 1.79 0.79
CA GLY A 51 -9.63 1.18 -0.14
C GLY A 51 -8.31 1.94 -0.33
N ILE A 52 -8.03 2.93 0.53
CA ILE A 52 -6.75 3.66 0.54
C ILE A 52 -5.65 2.73 1.06
N ILE A 53 -5.94 1.97 2.12
CA ILE A 53 -5.10 0.88 2.60
C ILE A 53 -5.70 -0.42 2.04
N THR A 54 -4.99 -1.05 1.10
CA THR A 54 -5.49 -2.26 0.43
C THR A 54 -5.07 -3.55 1.13
N GLY A 55 -4.12 -3.48 2.06
CA GLY A 55 -3.69 -4.62 2.86
C GLY A 55 -2.29 -4.46 3.45
N TYR A 56 -1.89 -5.47 4.21
CA TYR A 56 -0.59 -5.55 4.88
C TYR A 56 0.16 -6.78 4.36
N LYS A 57 1.45 -6.61 4.09
CA LYS A 57 2.28 -7.68 3.52
C LYS A 57 3.63 -7.78 4.22
N ALA A 58 4.15 -9.00 4.29
CA ALA A 58 5.54 -9.23 4.66
C ALA A 58 6.46 -8.89 3.48
N VAL A 59 7.60 -8.30 3.76
CA VAL A 59 8.70 -8.19 2.79
C VAL A 59 9.55 -9.44 2.92
N VAL A 60 9.56 -10.28 1.90
CA VAL A 60 10.23 -11.59 1.92
C VAL A 60 11.49 -11.52 1.07
N ASP A 61 12.60 -12.01 1.63
CA ASP A 61 13.83 -12.22 0.89
C ASP A 61 13.68 -13.45 -0.02
N GLN A 62 13.51 -13.18 -1.32
CA GLN A 62 13.27 -14.20 -2.34
C GLN A 62 14.40 -15.24 -2.42
N SER A 63 15.65 -14.83 -2.16
CA SER A 63 16.81 -15.72 -2.20
C SER A 63 16.76 -16.82 -1.14
N LYS A 64 16.09 -16.54 0.00
CA LYS A 64 15.96 -17.46 1.12
C LYS A 64 14.75 -18.38 1.02
N VAL A 65 13.85 -18.15 0.06
CA VAL A 65 12.62 -18.92 -0.11
C VAL A 65 12.57 -19.67 -1.45
N GLY A 66 13.73 -19.96 -2.04
CA GLY A 66 13.83 -20.79 -3.25
C GLY A 66 13.63 -20.04 -4.57
N TYR A 67 13.62 -18.70 -4.55
CA TYR A 67 13.53 -17.85 -5.75
C TYR A 67 14.80 -17.00 -5.89
N PRO A 68 15.94 -17.60 -6.32
CA PRO A 68 17.23 -16.92 -6.33
C PRO A 68 17.39 -15.91 -7.48
N ILE A 69 16.51 -15.93 -8.48
CA ILE A 69 16.61 -15.09 -9.67
C ILE A 69 15.45 -14.11 -9.71
N MET A 70 15.77 -12.83 -9.77
CA MET A 70 14.83 -11.76 -10.10
C MET A 70 15.18 -11.21 -11.48
N ALA A 71 14.21 -11.17 -12.40
CA ALA A 71 14.40 -10.67 -13.76
C ALA A 71 13.39 -9.57 -14.08
N TYR A 72 13.85 -8.53 -14.76
CA TYR A 72 12.98 -7.51 -15.35
C TYR A 72 12.85 -7.79 -16.85
N ILE A 73 11.62 -8.02 -17.32
CA ILE A 73 11.35 -8.26 -18.73
C ILE A 73 10.82 -6.96 -19.34
N ARG A 74 11.54 -6.43 -20.34
CA ARG A 74 11.06 -5.30 -21.14
C ARG A 74 10.25 -5.85 -22.30
N LEU A 75 8.96 -5.54 -22.30
CA LEU A 75 8.08 -5.83 -23.44
C LEU A 75 7.99 -4.59 -24.33
N ALA A 76 8.16 -4.77 -25.64
CA ALA A 76 7.90 -3.77 -26.65
C ALA A 76 6.80 -4.30 -27.57
N ILE A 77 5.63 -3.68 -27.52
CA ILE A 77 4.48 -4.08 -28.33
C ILE A 77 4.34 -3.08 -29.48
N PRO A 78 4.40 -3.53 -30.75
CA PRO A 78 4.09 -2.68 -31.89
C PRO A 78 2.68 -2.06 -31.77
N VAL A 79 2.54 -0.79 -32.12
CA VAL A 79 1.28 -0.02 -32.02
C VAL A 79 0.11 -0.72 -32.72
N ALA A 80 0.37 -1.49 -33.78
CA ALA A 80 -0.63 -2.26 -34.52
C ALA A 80 -1.33 -3.37 -33.71
N LEU A 81 -0.75 -3.81 -32.58
CA LEU A 81 -1.27 -4.90 -31.75
C LEU A 81 -1.95 -4.41 -30.45
N LEU A 82 -2.08 -3.09 -30.25
CA LEU A 82 -2.67 -2.52 -29.02
C LEU A 82 -4.16 -2.87 -28.84
N ASN A 83 -4.90 -3.15 -29.92
CA ASN A 83 -6.30 -3.57 -29.81
C ASN A 83 -6.46 -5.03 -29.37
N GLN A 84 -5.37 -5.80 -29.30
CA GLN A 84 -5.35 -7.20 -28.82
C GLN A 84 -4.56 -7.34 -27.50
N SER A 85 -3.94 -6.27 -26.98
CA SER A 85 -3.08 -6.35 -25.78
C SER A 85 -3.85 -6.53 -24.48
N ASP A 86 -5.16 -6.25 -24.45
CA ASP A 86 -6.01 -6.38 -23.26
C ASP A 86 -6.16 -7.84 -22.79
N GLU A 87 -5.98 -8.83 -23.68
CA GLU A 87 -6.03 -10.25 -23.34
C GLU A 87 -4.74 -10.76 -22.67
N LEU A 88 -3.57 -10.21 -23.05
CA LEU A 88 -2.28 -10.67 -22.52
C LEU A 88 -2.01 -10.20 -21.07
N ALA A 89 -2.58 -9.08 -20.64
CA ALA A 89 -2.37 -8.53 -19.30
C ALA A 89 -3.25 -9.18 -18.21
N ARG A 90 -4.18 -10.08 -18.59
CA ARG A 90 -5.12 -10.76 -17.68
C ARG A 90 -4.76 -12.21 -17.38
N ALA A 91 -3.70 -12.75 -18.00
CA ALA A 91 -3.16 -14.09 -17.73
C ALA A 91 -2.00 -14.02 -16.73
#